data_AF-A0AAU9P4L4-F1
#
_entry.id   AF-A0AAU9P4L4-F1
#
_cell.length_a   1.000
_cell.length_b   1.000
_cell.length_c   1.000
_cell.angle_alpha   90.00
_cell.angle_beta   90.00
_cell.angle_gamma   90.00
#
_symmetry.space_group_name_H-M   'P 1'
#
loop_
_entity.id
_entity.type
_entity.pdbx_description
1 polymer ?
#
loop_
_entity_poly.entity_id
_entity_poly.type
_entity_poly.pdbx_seq_one_letter_code
_entity_poly.pdbx_strand_id
1 'polypeptide(L)'
;MDTWHLIIHGYASNGLGDDGLEMFEQMRNHGLQPNEETFLAVLESCAGAEAIEEGFIHFESMQKEYGISPKIEHYLGVLAIFGKSGHLDQALEYIQTLPFEPTSEIWEAVMNYARIHGDIDLEDRAEEILINLDPSKIDPEKIPTPLPKKFSAINMLEGKNRVGEFRNPSLYKDEEKFRAANKEQSYVPDTRYVLHDIDQEAKEQALLYHSERLAIAYGLISTPARTPLRIIKNLRVCGDCHNAIKIMSRIVGRELIVRDNKRFHHFKEGKCSCGDYW
;
A
#
# COMPACT_ATOMS: atom_id res chain seq x y z
N MET A 1 -14.42 -6.11 -45.68
CA MET A 1 -13.13 -5.96 -44.98
C MET A 1 -13.48 -5.43 -43.61
N ASP A 2 -13.43 -6.30 -42.61
CA ASP A 2 -13.86 -5.98 -41.25
C ASP A 2 -12.71 -5.30 -40.51
N THR A 3 -12.38 -4.07 -40.90
CA THR A 3 -11.20 -3.32 -40.39
C THR A 3 -11.51 -2.40 -39.22
N TRP A 4 -12.74 -2.41 -38.68
CA TRP A 4 -13.14 -1.54 -37.58
C TRP A 4 -12.35 -1.81 -36.29
N HIS A 5 -12.11 -3.08 -35.97
CA HIS A 5 -11.27 -3.45 -34.81
C HIS A 5 -9.86 -2.83 -34.90
N LEU A 6 -9.27 -2.72 -36.10
CA LEU A 6 -7.96 -2.08 -36.29
C LEU A 6 -8.01 -0.58 -36.03
N ILE A 7 -9.10 0.09 -36.42
CA ILE A 7 -9.30 1.52 -36.16
C ILE A 7 -9.46 1.75 -34.66
N ILE A 8 -10.34 0.98 -34.00
CA ILE A 8 -10.59 1.06 -32.56
C ILE A 8 -9.29 0.80 -31.78
N HIS A 9 -8.58 -0.28 -32.10
CA HIS A 9 -7.30 -0.61 -31.48
C HIS A 9 -6.24 0.48 -31.72
N GLY A 10 -6.23 1.09 -32.91
CA GLY A 10 -5.36 2.22 -33.22
C GLY A 10 -5.55 3.38 -32.25
N TYR A 11 -6.78 3.75 -31.93
CA TYR A 11 -7.09 4.77 -30.92
C TYR A 11 -6.68 4.31 -29.51
N ALA A 12 -7.06 3.08 -29.13
CA ALA A 12 -6.75 2.51 -27.82
C ALA A 12 -5.24 2.51 -27.50
N SER A 13 -4.42 2.04 -28.45
CA SER A 13 -2.96 1.96 -28.33
C SER A 13 -2.27 3.32 -28.21
N ASN A 14 -2.92 4.39 -28.66
CA ASN A 14 -2.40 5.76 -28.57
C ASN A 14 -2.95 6.52 -27.34
N GLY A 15 -3.62 5.83 -26.42
CA GLY A 15 -4.20 6.44 -25.21
C GLY A 15 -5.44 7.30 -25.50
N LEU A 16 -6.03 7.17 -26.68
CA LEU A 16 -7.26 7.86 -27.09
C LEU A 16 -8.46 6.94 -26.89
N GLY A 17 -8.64 6.47 -25.65
CA GLY A 17 -9.67 5.45 -25.32
C GLY A 17 -11.09 5.90 -25.68
N ASP A 18 -11.46 7.14 -25.36
CA ASP A 18 -12.77 7.70 -25.67
C ASP A 18 -13.08 7.70 -27.17
N ASP A 19 -12.10 8.10 -28.01
CA ASP A 19 -12.25 8.07 -29.47
C ASP A 19 -12.40 6.64 -29.99
N GLY A 20 -11.70 5.68 -29.39
CA GLY A 20 -11.83 4.25 -29.70
C GLY A 20 -13.25 3.73 -29.42
N LEU A 21 -13.83 4.11 -28.28
CA LEU A 21 -15.21 3.77 -27.92
C LEU A 21 -16.22 4.46 -28.85
N GLU A 22 -15.97 5.70 -29.27
CA GLU A 22 -16.80 6.36 -30.27
C GLU A 22 -16.80 5.59 -31.60
N MET A 23 -15.63 5.11 -32.05
CA MET A 23 -15.54 4.29 -33.26
C MET A 23 -16.31 2.97 -33.14
N PHE A 24 -16.34 2.37 -31.94
CA PHE A 24 -17.16 1.18 -31.67
C PHE A 24 -18.66 1.48 -31.77
N GLU A 25 -19.13 2.58 -31.20
CA GLU A 25 -20.53 3.01 -31.34
C GLU A 25 -20.90 3.32 -32.79
N GLN A 26 -20.00 3.96 -33.54
CA GLN A 26 -20.19 4.17 -34.98
C GLN A 26 -20.30 2.84 -35.74
N MET A 27 -19.46 1.85 -35.43
CA MET A 27 -19.55 0.51 -36.03
C MET A 27 -20.92 -0.13 -35.77
N ARG A 28 -21.42 -0.06 -34.53
CA ARG A 28 -22.75 -0.58 -34.15
C ARG A 28 -23.88 0.13 -34.89
N ASN A 29 -23.80 1.47 -35.01
CA ASN A 29 -24.80 2.28 -35.73
C ASN A 29 -24.86 1.97 -37.23
N HIS A 30 -23.76 1.49 -37.83
CA HIS A 30 -23.75 1.00 -39.21
C HIS A 30 -24.28 -0.44 -39.34
N GLY A 31 -24.75 -1.05 -38.25
CA GLY A 31 -25.31 -2.41 -38.23
C GLY A 31 -24.25 -3.51 -38.38
N LEU A 32 -22.97 -3.17 -38.21
CA LEU A 32 -21.86 -4.12 -38.28
C LEU A 32 -21.74 -4.88 -36.96
N GLN A 33 -21.51 -6.18 -37.05
CA GLN A 33 -21.45 -7.05 -35.88
C GLN A 33 -20.03 -7.06 -35.30
N PRO A 34 -19.87 -6.75 -34.00
CA PRO A 34 -18.63 -6.97 -33.29
C PRO A 34 -18.20 -8.44 -33.33
N ASN A 35 -16.89 -8.66 -33.31
CA ASN A 35 -16.28 -9.97 -33.16
C ASN A 35 -15.31 -9.97 -31.97
N GLU A 36 -14.62 -11.09 -31.75
CA GLU A 36 -13.62 -11.25 -30.67
C GLU A 36 -12.59 -10.11 -30.66
N GLU A 37 -11.95 -9.83 -31.81
CA GLU A 37 -10.96 -8.75 -31.93
C GLU A 37 -11.54 -7.36 -31.65
N THR A 38 -12.81 -7.15 -31.98
CA THR A 38 -13.50 -5.88 -31.69
C THR A 38 -13.64 -5.68 -30.20
N PHE A 39 -14.06 -6.71 -29.46
CA PHE A 39 -14.21 -6.61 -28.01
C PHE A 39 -12.88 -6.48 -27.28
N LEU A 40 -11.82 -7.12 -27.78
CA LEU A 40 -10.47 -6.88 -27.26
C LEU A 40 -10.10 -5.39 -27.38
N ALA A 41 -10.25 -4.81 -28.57
CA ALA A 41 -9.96 -3.39 -28.81
C ALA A 41 -10.84 -2.43 -27.98
N VAL A 42 -12.11 -2.80 -27.74
CA VAL A 42 -13.02 -2.04 -26.86
C VAL A 42 -12.55 -2.07 -25.41
N LEU A 43 -12.15 -3.23 -24.89
CA LEU A 43 -11.64 -3.35 -23.51
C LEU A 43 -10.33 -2.56 -23.33
N GLU A 44 -9.44 -2.58 -24.32
CA GLU A 44 -8.24 -1.74 -24.32
C GLU A 44 -8.57 -0.25 -24.36
N SER A 45 -9.61 0.14 -25.11
CA SER A 45 -10.12 1.51 -25.17
C SER A 45 -10.68 1.94 -23.81
N CYS A 46 -11.50 1.10 -23.16
CA CYS A 46 -11.97 1.33 -21.79
C CYS A 46 -10.81 1.46 -20.80
N ALA A 47 -9.75 0.66 -20.97
CA ALA A 47 -8.57 0.75 -20.12
C ALA A 47 -7.82 2.07 -20.32
N GLY A 48 -7.73 2.56 -21.56
CA GLY A 48 -7.13 3.86 -21.89
C GLY A 48 -7.98 5.06 -21.43
N ALA A 49 -9.30 4.92 -21.39
CA ALA A 49 -10.24 5.92 -20.90
C ALA A 49 -10.50 5.82 -19.38
N GLU A 50 -9.89 4.86 -18.69
CA GLU A 50 -10.13 4.55 -17.27
C GLU A 50 -11.63 4.27 -16.95
N ALA A 51 -12.37 3.78 -17.93
CA ALA A 51 -13.82 3.56 -17.86
C ALA A 51 -14.15 2.16 -17.30
N ILE A 52 -14.01 1.98 -15.98
CA ILE A 52 -14.20 0.68 -15.31
C ILE A 52 -15.60 0.11 -15.53
N GLU A 53 -16.64 0.88 -15.20
CA GLU A 53 -18.02 0.41 -15.29
C GLU A 53 -18.41 0.02 -16.73
N GLU A 54 -18.01 0.85 -17.70
CA GLU A 54 -18.28 0.60 -19.12
C GLU A 54 -17.53 -0.64 -19.64
N GLY A 55 -16.29 -0.85 -19.18
CA GLY A 55 -15.52 -2.05 -19.47
C GLY A 55 -16.25 -3.35 -19.10
N PHE A 56 -16.86 -3.38 -17.92
CA PHE A 56 -17.65 -4.53 -17.48
C PHE A 56 -18.93 -4.71 -18.29
N ILE A 57 -19.61 -3.61 -18.63
CA ILE A 57 -20.79 -3.66 -19.50
C ILE A 57 -20.44 -4.29 -20.84
N HIS A 58 -19.34 -3.84 -21.47
CA HIS A 58 -18.90 -4.40 -22.75
C HIS A 58 -18.47 -5.86 -22.62
N PHE A 59 -17.72 -6.23 -21.58
CA PHE A 59 -17.31 -7.61 -21.32
C PHE A 59 -18.50 -8.56 -21.10
N GLU A 60 -19.55 -8.12 -20.40
CA GLU A 60 -20.77 -8.91 -20.23
C GLU A 60 -21.59 -8.99 -21.52
N SER A 61 -21.70 -7.87 -22.26
CA SER A 61 -22.46 -7.81 -23.51
C SER A 61 -21.88 -8.74 -24.57
N MET A 62 -20.55 -8.88 -24.63
CA MET A 62 -19.84 -9.81 -25.50
C MET A 62 -20.43 -11.22 -25.43
N GLN A 63 -20.73 -11.70 -24.22
CA GLN A 63 -21.33 -13.01 -23.98
C GLN A 63 -22.84 -13.00 -24.15
N LYS A 64 -23.52 -12.08 -23.46
CA LYS A 64 -24.98 -12.10 -23.32
C LYS A 64 -25.70 -11.67 -24.60
N GLU A 65 -25.15 -10.70 -25.32
CA GLU A 65 -25.79 -10.09 -26.49
C GLU A 65 -25.22 -10.63 -27.80
N TYR A 66 -23.89 -10.80 -27.87
CA TYR A 66 -23.21 -11.21 -29.10
C TYR A 66 -22.85 -12.71 -29.14
N GLY A 67 -23.01 -13.43 -28.03
CA GLY A 67 -22.74 -14.88 -27.97
C GLY A 67 -21.26 -15.24 -28.13
N ILE A 68 -20.36 -14.28 -27.92
CA ILE A 68 -18.92 -14.44 -28.08
C ILE A 68 -18.34 -14.90 -26.75
N SER A 69 -17.63 -16.02 -26.76
CA SER A 69 -17.01 -16.58 -25.55
C SER A 69 -15.70 -15.86 -25.22
N PRO A 70 -15.47 -15.38 -23.98
CA PRO A 70 -14.25 -14.69 -23.63
C PRO A 70 -13.05 -15.64 -23.65
N LYS A 71 -11.97 -15.15 -24.25
CA LYS A 71 -10.64 -15.77 -24.22
C LYS A 71 -9.72 -15.04 -23.24
N ILE A 72 -8.55 -15.61 -22.97
CA ILE A 72 -7.57 -15.07 -22.00
C ILE A 72 -7.25 -13.60 -22.27
N GLU A 73 -7.17 -13.19 -23.53
CA GLU A 73 -6.91 -11.82 -23.97
C GLU A 73 -8.00 -10.85 -23.50
N HIS A 74 -9.26 -11.29 -23.46
CA HIS A 74 -10.37 -10.47 -22.96
C HIS A 74 -10.31 -10.33 -21.44
N TYR A 75 -9.94 -11.40 -20.72
CA TYR A 75 -9.75 -11.31 -19.27
C TYR A 75 -8.57 -10.39 -18.90
N LEU A 76 -7.48 -10.44 -19.69
CA LEU A 76 -6.36 -9.50 -19.59
C LEU A 76 -6.77 -8.07 -19.92
N GLY A 77 -7.66 -7.88 -20.90
CA GLY A 77 -8.27 -6.60 -21.23
C GLY A 77 -8.99 -5.99 -20.02
N VAL A 78 -9.85 -6.75 -19.34
CA VAL A 78 -10.51 -6.29 -18.10
C VAL A 78 -9.51 -6.02 -16.98
N LEU A 79 -8.49 -6.87 -16.82
CA LEU A 79 -7.42 -6.63 -15.86
C LEU A 79 -6.69 -5.31 -16.14
N ALA A 80 -6.45 -4.98 -17.41
CA ALA A 80 -5.83 -3.72 -17.82
C ALA A 80 -6.64 -2.49 -17.44
N ILE A 81 -7.97 -2.60 -17.38
CA ILE A 81 -8.86 -1.51 -16.97
C ILE A 81 -8.61 -1.11 -15.51
N PHE A 82 -8.50 -2.09 -14.60
CA PHE A 82 -8.08 -1.85 -13.22
C PHE A 82 -6.62 -1.41 -13.13
N GLY A 83 -5.75 -2.09 -13.88
CA GLY A 83 -4.31 -1.87 -13.85
C GLY A 83 -3.91 -0.46 -14.27
N LYS A 84 -4.46 0.06 -15.37
CA LYS A 84 -4.18 1.43 -15.85
C LYS A 84 -4.76 2.50 -14.90
N SER A 85 -5.94 2.27 -14.35
CA SER A 85 -6.60 3.20 -13.41
C SER A 85 -6.05 3.14 -11.97
N GLY A 86 -5.11 2.25 -11.67
CA GLY A 86 -4.48 2.14 -10.34
C GLY A 86 -5.30 1.41 -9.28
N HIS A 87 -6.40 0.76 -9.67
CA HIS A 87 -7.27 0.01 -8.76
C HIS A 87 -6.75 -1.42 -8.52
N LEU A 88 -5.52 -1.54 -7.99
CA LEU A 88 -4.82 -2.82 -7.85
C LEU A 88 -5.51 -3.81 -6.90
N ASP A 89 -6.15 -3.33 -5.84
CA ASP A 89 -6.92 -4.19 -4.93
C ASP A 89 -8.11 -4.85 -5.66
N GLN A 90 -8.85 -4.07 -6.47
CA GLN A 90 -9.95 -4.58 -7.28
C GLN A 90 -9.45 -5.52 -8.38
N ALA A 91 -8.26 -5.26 -8.95
CA ALA A 91 -7.61 -6.18 -9.88
C ALA A 91 -7.36 -7.55 -9.23
N LEU A 92 -6.91 -7.58 -7.97
CA LEU A 92 -6.68 -8.82 -7.22
C LEU A 92 -7.97 -9.55 -6.83
N GLU A 93 -9.03 -8.80 -6.51
CA GLU A 93 -10.37 -9.38 -6.31
C GLU A 93 -10.88 -10.00 -7.61
N TYR A 94 -10.74 -9.30 -8.74
CA TYR A 94 -11.12 -9.80 -10.06
C TYR A 94 -10.36 -11.08 -10.44
N ILE A 95 -9.06 -11.16 -10.18
CA ILE A 95 -8.26 -12.37 -10.43
C ILE A 95 -8.82 -13.59 -9.70
N GLN A 96 -9.38 -13.41 -8.49
CA GLN A 96 -10.02 -14.52 -7.74
C GLN A 96 -11.33 -14.99 -8.37
N THR A 97 -11.96 -14.16 -9.23
CA THR A 97 -13.21 -14.49 -9.92
C THR A 97 -12.99 -15.19 -11.27
N LEU A 98 -11.75 -15.31 -11.73
CA LEU A 98 -11.43 -15.92 -13.01
C LEU A 98 -11.89 -17.39 -13.06
N PRO A 99 -12.45 -17.87 -14.19
CA PRO A 99 -12.92 -19.24 -14.31
C PRO A 99 -11.80 -20.26 -14.56
N PHE A 100 -10.54 -19.85 -14.43
CA PHE A 100 -9.34 -20.66 -14.62
C PHE A 100 -8.22 -20.18 -13.68
N GLU A 101 -7.22 -21.05 -13.48
CA GLU A 101 -6.03 -20.70 -12.68
C GLU A 101 -5.25 -19.56 -13.35
N PRO A 102 -4.93 -18.48 -12.62
CA PRO A 102 -4.20 -17.34 -13.18
C PRO A 102 -2.86 -17.75 -13.80
N THR A 103 -2.69 -17.45 -15.09
CA THR A 103 -1.51 -17.83 -15.86
C THR A 103 -0.34 -16.88 -15.61
N SER A 104 0.83 -17.20 -16.18
CA SER A 104 2.00 -16.31 -16.13
C SER A 104 1.70 -14.96 -16.77
N GLU A 105 0.93 -14.90 -17.85
CA GLU A 105 0.57 -13.63 -18.51
C GLU A 105 -0.23 -12.69 -17.59
N ILE A 106 -1.13 -13.25 -16.77
CA ILE A 106 -1.91 -12.47 -15.79
C ILE A 106 -1.00 -11.89 -14.71
N TRP A 107 -0.13 -12.70 -14.12
CA TRP A 107 0.77 -12.21 -13.08
C TRP A 107 1.83 -11.25 -13.62
N GLU A 108 2.23 -11.40 -14.89
CA GLU A 108 3.14 -10.47 -15.57
C GLU A 108 2.47 -9.10 -15.74
N ALA A 109 1.20 -9.08 -16.12
CA ALA A 109 0.41 -7.86 -16.16
C ALA A 109 0.28 -7.21 -14.76
N VAL A 110 -0.07 -7.98 -13.71
CA VAL A 110 -0.16 -7.46 -12.34
C VAL A 110 1.15 -6.86 -11.87
N MET A 111 2.27 -7.56 -12.07
CA MET A 111 3.60 -7.07 -11.70
C MET A 111 3.93 -5.75 -12.41
N ASN A 112 3.62 -5.64 -13.71
CA ASN A 112 3.86 -4.41 -14.46
C ASN A 112 2.99 -3.26 -13.97
N TYR A 113 1.71 -3.47 -13.65
CA TYR A 113 0.85 -2.43 -13.10
C TYR A 113 1.27 -2.02 -11.68
N ALA A 114 1.64 -2.98 -10.83
CA ALA A 114 2.20 -2.70 -9.52
C ALA A 114 3.45 -1.81 -9.62
N ARG A 115 4.35 -2.12 -10.56
CA ARG A 115 5.54 -1.31 -10.85
C ARG A 115 5.19 0.11 -11.32
N ILE A 116 4.24 0.26 -12.24
CA ILE A 116 3.80 1.57 -12.75
C ILE A 116 3.25 2.45 -11.62
N HIS A 117 2.51 1.87 -10.68
CA HIS A 117 1.90 2.58 -9.55
C HIS A 117 2.77 2.65 -8.29
N GLY A 118 3.94 1.99 -8.30
CA GLY A 118 4.90 1.99 -7.19
C GLY A 118 4.50 1.10 -6.01
N ASP A 119 3.64 0.10 -6.22
CA ASP A 119 3.30 -0.91 -5.21
C ASP A 119 4.38 -2.02 -5.20
N ILE A 120 5.44 -1.75 -4.44
CA ILE A 120 6.62 -2.63 -4.34
C ILE A 120 6.25 -4.00 -3.74
N ASP A 121 5.35 -4.02 -2.75
CA ASP A 121 4.95 -5.26 -2.07
C ASP A 121 4.18 -6.18 -3.03
N LEU A 122 3.29 -5.61 -3.85
CA LEU A 122 2.57 -6.37 -4.86
C LEU A 122 3.47 -6.79 -6.02
N GLU A 123 4.41 -5.93 -6.46
CA GLU A 123 5.40 -6.27 -7.47
C GLU A 123 6.22 -7.50 -7.05
N ASP A 124 6.82 -7.48 -5.85
CA ASP A 124 7.63 -8.58 -5.33
C ASP A 124 6.83 -9.88 -5.22
N ARG A 125 5.57 -9.81 -4.75
CA ARG A 125 4.69 -10.97 -4.66
C ARG A 125 4.33 -11.54 -6.03
N ALA A 126 4.00 -10.68 -6.99
CA ALA A 126 3.67 -11.10 -8.34
C ALA A 126 4.87 -11.74 -9.04
N GLU A 127 6.07 -11.20 -8.81
CA GLU A 127 7.33 -11.76 -9.30
C GLU A 127 7.62 -13.16 -8.71
N GLU A 128 7.43 -13.35 -7.41
CA GLU A 128 7.58 -14.67 -6.77
C GLU A 128 6.62 -15.70 -7.40
N ILE A 129 5.37 -15.31 -7.64
CA ILE A 129 4.39 -16.19 -8.29
C ILE A 129 4.80 -16.49 -9.73
N LEU A 130 5.26 -15.49 -10.48
CA LEU A 130 5.74 -15.65 -11.86
C LEU A 130 6.87 -16.65 -11.97
N ILE A 131 7.89 -16.55 -11.10
CA ILE A 131 9.04 -17.46 -11.09
C ILE A 131 8.61 -18.89 -10.78
N ASN A 132 7.62 -19.07 -9.90
CA ASN A 132 7.06 -20.38 -9.59
C ASN A 132 6.25 -20.99 -10.75
N LEU A 133 5.56 -20.15 -11.53
CA LEU A 133 4.78 -20.58 -12.70
C LEU A 133 5.66 -20.87 -13.92
N ASP A 134 6.64 -19.99 -14.18
CA ASP A 134 7.57 -20.10 -15.30
C ASP A 134 9.00 -19.76 -14.84
N PRO A 135 9.81 -20.78 -14.49
CA PRO A 135 11.19 -20.59 -14.07
C PRO A 135 12.11 -19.97 -15.15
N SER A 136 11.68 -19.88 -16.41
CA SER A 136 12.46 -19.23 -17.47
C SER A 136 12.44 -17.70 -17.38
N LYS A 137 11.49 -17.13 -16.63
CA LYS A 137 11.33 -15.69 -16.39
C LYS A 137 12.26 -15.14 -15.30
N ILE A 138 13.16 -15.96 -14.76
CA ILE A 138 14.19 -15.52 -13.80
C ILE A 138 15.11 -14.52 -14.52
N ASP A 139 15.15 -13.28 -14.02
CA ASP A 139 16.20 -12.32 -14.38
C ASP A 139 17.47 -12.67 -13.58
N PRO A 140 18.54 -13.17 -14.22
CA PRO A 140 19.76 -13.56 -13.53
C PRO A 140 20.55 -12.36 -12.98
N GLU A 141 20.24 -11.13 -13.40
CA GLU A 141 20.92 -9.91 -12.94
C GLU A 141 20.22 -9.23 -11.76
N LYS A 142 18.96 -9.58 -11.47
CA LYS A 142 18.19 -8.99 -10.37
C LYS A 142 18.63 -9.59 -9.03
N ILE A 143 19.13 -8.75 -8.12
CA ILE A 143 19.41 -9.15 -6.73
C ILE A 143 18.04 -9.43 -6.06
N PRO A 144 17.79 -10.64 -5.54
CA PRO A 144 16.51 -10.96 -4.92
C PRO A 144 16.19 -9.98 -3.79
N THR A 145 15.01 -9.39 -3.83
CA THR A 145 14.48 -8.60 -2.71
C THR A 145 14.42 -9.54 -1.49
N PRO A 146 14.91 -9.13 -0.30
CA PRO A 146 14.85 -9.98 0.88
C PRO A 146 13.39 -10.33 1.17
N LEU A 147 13.08 -11.63 1.29
CA LEU A 147 11.73 -12.13 1.55
C LEU A 147 11.00 -11.24 2.58
N PRO A 148 9.79 -10.75 2.26
CA PRO A 148 8.98 -10.01 3.22
C PRO A 148 8.89 -10.84 4.51
N LYS A 149 9.28 -10.24 5.64
CA LYS A 149 9.01 -10.87 6.93
C LYS A 149 7.51 -11.06 7.01
N LYS A 150 7.04 -12.32 7.11
CA LYS A 150 5.63 -12.70 7.29
C LYS A 150 4.88 -11.57 8.02
N PHE A 151 4.00 -10.90 7.29
CA PHE A 151 3.10 -9.90 7.88
C PHE A 151 2.40 -10.58 9.07
N SER A 152 2.70 -10.11 10.28
CA SER A 152 1.85 -10.42 11.42
C SER A 152 0.48 -9.83 11.10
N ALA A 153 -0.55 -10.68 11.11
CA ALA A 153 -1.93 -10.44 10.69
C ALA A 153 -2.69 -9.35 11.47
N ILE A 154 -2.11 -8.16 11.63
CA ILE A 154 -2.70 -7.05 12.35
C ILE A 154 -2.72 -5.87 11.38
N ASN A 155 -3.83 -5.76 10.65
CA ASN A 155 -4.15 -4.63 9.78
C ASN A 155 -4.66 -3.45 10.63
N MET A 156 -4.44 -2.21 10.16
CA MET A 156 -4.76 -0.96 10.89
C MET A 156 -6.26 -0.79 11.23
N LEU A 157 -7.14 -1.51 10.54
CA LEU A 157 -8.60 -1.45 10.72
C LEU A 157 -9.10 -2.33 11.89
N GLU A 158 -8.34 -3.33 12.33
CA GLU A 158 -8.73 -4.25 13.40
C GLU A 158 -7.99 -3.99 14.73
N GLY A 159 -7.82 -2.72 15.07
CA GLY A 159 -7.23 -2.29 16.34
C GLY A 159 -8.13 -2.62 17.53
N LYS A 160 -8.11 -3.85 18.05
CA LYS A 160 -8.56 -4.14 19.42
C LYS A 160 -7.74 -3.24 20.35
N ASN A 161 -8.40 -2.40 21.14
CA ASN A 161 -7.73 -1.50 22.09
C ASN A 161 -7.00 -2.31 23.17
N ARG A 162 -5.75 -2.67 22.91
CA ARG A 162 -4.90 -3.49 23.79
C ARG A 162 -4.03 -2.65 24.73
N VAL A 163 -4.26 -1.34 24.86
CA VAL A 163 -3.42 -0.39 25.62
C VAL A 163 -3.08 -0.87 27.05
N GLY A 164 -3.97 -1.63 27.70
CA GLY A 164 -3.74 -2.24 29.01
C GLY A 164 -2.58 -3.26 29.06
N GLU A 165 -2.35 -4.00 27.99
CA GLU A 165 -1.30 -5.04 27.89
C GLU A 165 0.12 -4.46 27.79
N PHE A 166 0.23 -3.17 27.46
CA PHE A 166 1.49 -2.47 27.22
C PHE A 166 2.02 -1.74 28.47
N ARG A 167 1.26 -1.75 29.58
CA ARG A 167 1.65 -1.09 30.83
C ARG A 167 2.64 -1.94 31.61
N ASN A 168 3.78 -1.35 32.00
CA ASN A 168 4.80 -2.06 32.77
C ASN A 168 4.31 -2.45 34.18
N PRO A 169 4.21 -3.75 34.54
CA PRO A 169 3.69 -4.20 35.83
C PRO A 169 4.57 -3.83 37.05
N SER A 170 5.89 -3.61 36.86
CA SER A 170 6.80 -3.32 37.98
C SER A 170 6.63 -1.91 38.57
N LEU A 171 5.91 -1.03 37.87
CA LEU A 171 5.62 0.35 38.31
C LEU A 171 4.43 0.45 39.29
N TYR A 172 3.66 -0.63 39.50
CA TYR A 172 2.35 -0.58 40.17
C TYR A 172 2.32 -1.17 41.59
N LYS A 173 3.45 -1.55 42.18
CA LYS A 173 3.45 -2.05 43.57
C LYS A 173 3.15 -0.98 44.62
N ASP A 174 3.31 0.32 44.29
CA ASP A 174 3.12 1.42 45.24
C ASP A 174 2.40 2.62 44.57
N GLU A 175 1.11 2.48 44.25
CA GLU A 175 0.32 3.51 43.54
C GLU A 175 0.26 4.86 44.28
N GLU A 176 0.27 4.87 45.62
CA GLU A 176 0.23 6.11 46.42
C GLU A 176 1.56 6.88 46.39
N LYS A 177 2.71 6.18 46.40
CA LYS A 177 4.04 6.82 46.26
C LYS A 177 4.30 7.27 44.83
N PHE A 178 3.79 6.54 43.84
CA PHE A 178 3.98 6.85 42.42
C PHE A 178 3.17 8.07 41.96
N ARG A 179 1.95 8.27 42.49
CA ARG A 179 1.17 9.50 42.25
C ARG A 179 1.80 10.74 42.90
N ALA A 180 2.45 10.59 44.05
CA ALA A 180 3.19 11.66 44.70
C ALA A 180 4.51 11.99 43.97
N ALA A 181 5.19 11.00 43.39
CA ALA A 181 6.44 11.17 42.64
C ALA A 181 6.25 11.63 41.17
N ASN A 182 5.09 11.37 40.54
CA ASN A 182 4.84 11.71 39.13
C ASN A 182 4.25 13.09 38.85
N LYS A 183 4.11 13.96 39.85
CA LYS A 183 3.85 15.38 39.55
C LYS A 183 5.02 16.04 38.79
N GLU A 184 6.19 15.41 38.73
CA GLU A 184 7.41 16.00 38.13
C GLU A 184 7.75 15.52 36.70
N GLN A 185 7.07 14.53 36.10
CA GLN A 185 7.46 13.98 34.79
C GLN A 185 6.29 13.71 33.82
N SER A 186 5.30 14.61 33.78
CA SER A 186 4.38 14.70 32.64
C SER A 186 5.16 15.08 31.38
N TYR A 187 4.87 14.44 30.23
CA TYR A 187 5.38 14.91 28.95
C TYR A 187 4.87 16.34 28.70
N VAL A 188 5.79 17.29 28.52
CA VAL A 188 5.49 18.67 28.15
C VAL A 188 6.01 18.89 26.74
N PRO A 189 5.14 19.18 25.76
CA PRO A 189 5.56 19.43 24.39
C PRO A 189 6.48 20.65 24.27
N ASP A 190 7.60 20.48 23.57
CA ASP A 190 8.50 21.60 23.25
C ASP A 190 8.16 22.17 21.87
N THR A 191 7.27 23.16 21.83
CA THR A 191 6.77 23.74 20.58
C THR A 191 7.82 24.54 19.79
N ARG A 192 9.01 24.77 20.36
CA ARG A 192 10.14 25.39 19.63
C ARG A 192 10.62 24.55 18.46
N TYR A 193 10.33 23.24 18.46
CA TYR A 193 10.66 22.36 17.34
C TYR A 193 9.64 22.43 16.18
N VAL A 194 8.55 23.18 16.33
CA VAL A 194 7.59 23.44 15.25
C VAL A 194 7.88 24.83 14.67
N LEU A 195 8.53 24.85 13.50
CA LEU A 195 8.97 26.08 12.84
C LEU A 195 7.84 26.81 12.07
N HIS A 196 6.68 26.18 11.93
CA HIS A 196 5.53 26.80 11.26
C HIS A 196 4.96 27.93 12.12
N ASP A 197 4.58 29.03 11.48
CA ASP A 197 3.93 30.16 12.13
C ASP A 197 2.44 29.88 12.30
N ILE A 198 2.13 29.06 13.30
CA ILE A 198 0.79 28.63 13.69
C ILE A 198 0.57 28.88 15.19
N ASP A 199 -0.67 28.83 15.62
CA ASP A 199 -1.03 28.98 17.03
C ASP A 199 -0.42 27.85 17.89
N GLN A 200 -0.30 28.12 19.19
CA GLN A 200 0.39 27.24 20.12
C GLN A 200 -0.29 25.86 20.25
N GLU A 201 -1.62 25.80 20.15
CA GLU A 201 -2.38 24.55 20.20
C GLU A 201 -2.11 23.70 18.95
N ALA A 202 -2.11 24.32 17.77
CA ALA A 202 -1.74 23.65 16.53
C ALA A 202 -0.28 23.15 16.52
N LYS A 203 0.65 23.88 17.17
CA LYS A 203 2.04 23.38 17.35
C LYS A 203 2.09 22.12 18.21
N GLU A 204 1.34 22.09 19.31
CA GLU A 204 1.26 20.91 20.17
C GLU A 204 0.65 19.72 19.44
N GLN A 205 -0.40 19.94 18.64
CA GLN A 205 -0.98 18.92 17.78
C GLN A 205 0.01 18.41 16.74
N ALA A 206 0.75 19.30 16.06
CA ALA A 206 1.74 18.89 15.05
C ALA A 206 2.79 17.94 15.64
N LEU A 207 3.26 18.19 16.88
CA LEU A 207 4.21 17.31 17.57
C LEU A 207 3.65 15.89 17.80
N LEU A 208 2.33 15.75 18.02
CA LEU A 208 1.68 14.43 18.20
C LEU A 208 1.71 13.60 16.92
N TYR A 209 1.59 14.24 15.76
CA TYR A 209 1.55 13.59 14.44
C TYR A 209 2.92 13.44 13.79
N HIS A 210 4.00 13.70 14.53
CA HIS A 210 5.34 13.35 14.06
C HIS A 210 5.44 11.84 13.78
N SER A 211 6.01 11.50 12.62
CA SER A 211 6.13 10.13 12.10
C SER A 211 6.70 9.13 13.12
N GLU A 212 7.63 9.56 13.98
CA GLU A 212 8.24 8.73 15.02
C GLU A 212 7.21 8.28 16.05
N ARG A 213 6.28 9.16 16.42
CA ARG A 213 5.24 8.85 17.41
C ARG A 213 4.20 7.91 16.85
N LEU A 214 3.78 8.15 15.62
CA LEU A 214 2.84 7.28 14.92
C LEU A 214 3.45 5.89 14.73
N ALA A 215 4.71 5.80 14.31
CA ALA A 215 5.42 4.53 14.16
C ALA A 215 5.56 3.76 15.48
N ILE A 216 5.86 4.45 16.60
CA ILE A 216 5.89 3.81 17.93
C ILE A 216 4.50 3.37 18.33
N ALA A 217 3.48 4.23 18.22
CA ALA A 217 2.11 3.89 18.59
C ALA A 217 1.63 2.66 17.83
N TYR A 218 1.86 2.61 16.51
CA TYR A 218 1.55 1.46 15.68
C TYR A 218 2.36 0.22 16.09
N GLY A 219 3.67 0.35 16.26
CA GLY A 219 4.53 -0.75 16.69
C GLY A 219 4.12 -1.32 18.04
N LEU A 220 3.66 -0.47 18.97
CA LEU A 220 3.08 -0.93 20.22
C LEU A 220 1.81 -1.74 19.94
N ILE A 221 0.84 -1.19 19.22
CA ILE A 221 -0.43 -1.89 18.96
C ILE A 221 -0.23 -3.23 18.22
N SER A 222 0.68 -3.27 17.25
CA SER A 222 0.87 -4.40 16.33
C SER A 222 1.86 -5.47 16.82
N THR A 223 2.63 -5.22 17.89
CA THR A 223 3.64 -6.19 18.35
C THR A 223 3.33 -6.76 19.74
N PRO A 224 3.67 -8.05 19.99
CA PRO A 224 3.51 -8.67 21.29
C PRO A 224 4.22 -7.92 22.41
N ALA A 225 3.79 -8.20 23.64
CA ALA A 225 4.38 -7.55 24.80
C ALA A 225 5.87 -7.86 24.97
N ARG A 226 6.65 -6.81 25.27
CA ARG A 226 8.11 -6.88 25.51
C ARG A 226 8.96 -7.21 24.29
N THR A 227 8.39 -7.23 23.09
CA THR A 227 9.16 -7.29 21.84
C THR A 227 9.88 -5.96 21.60
N PRO A 228 11.19 -5.96 21.31
CA PRO A 228 11.91 -4.75 20.94
C PRO A 228 11.35 -4.15 19.65
N LEU A 229 11.12 -2.84 19.63
CA LEU A 229 10.66 -2.13 18.44
C LEU A 229 11.83 -1.50 17.70
N ARG A 230 11.84 -1.65 16.37
CA ARG A 230 12.84 -1.03 15.50
C ARG A 230 12.15 -0.11 14.52
N ILE A 231 12.52 1.17 14.54
CA ILE A 231 11.94 2.21 13.69
C ILE A 231 13.08 2.83 12.90
N ILE A 232 12.89 2.94 11.59
CA ILE A 232 13.88 3.50 10.66
C ILE A 232 13.27 4.77 10.08
N LYS A 233 13.96 5.89 10.26
CA LYS A 233 13.59 7.19 9.70
C LYS A 233 14.72 7.74 8.82
N ASN A 234 14.33 8.34 7.70
CA ASN A 234 15.26 8.98 6.75
C ASN A 234 15.61 10.43 7.13
N LEU A 235 14.93 11.00 8.13
CA LEU A 235 15.19 12.34 8.68
C LEU A 235 15.68 12.25 10.12
N ARG A 236 16.37 13.30 10.58
CA ARG A 236 16.83 13.44 11.97
C ARG A 236 15.63 13.52 12.92
N VAL A 237 15.73 12.86 14.06
CA VAL A 237 14.71 12.94 15.11
C VAL A 237 14.77 14.32 15.77
N CYS A 238 13.63 14.99 15.91
CA CYS A 238 13.57 16.28 16.61
C CYS A 238 13.75 16.11 18.13
N GLY A 239 14.17 17.16 18.83
CA GLY A 239 14.45 17.07 20.28
C GLY A 239 13.21 16.73 21.11
N ASP A 240 12.04 17.24 20.73
CA ASP A 240 10.76 16.88 21.37
C ASP A 240 10.43 15.39 21.19
N CYS A 241 10.52 14.85 19.98
CA CYS A 241 10.35 13.41 19.73
C CYS A 241 11.37 12.60 20.53
N HIS A 242 12.64 12.99 20.54
CA HIS A 242 13.67 12.29 21.30
C HIS A 242 13.30 12.19 22.81
N ASN A 243 12.80 13.28 23.39
CA ASN A 243 12.34 13.30 24.79
C ASN A 243 11.08 12.47 25.01
N ALA A 244 10.11 12.54 24.11
CA ALA A 244 8.90 11.73 24.18
C ALA A 244 9.20 10.23 24.10
N ILE A 245 10.12 9.82 23.22
CA ILE A 245 10.51 8.42 23.05
C ILE A 245 11.20 7.89 24.32
N LYS A 246 12.01 8.70 25.00
CA LYS A 246 12.54 8.34 26.33
C LYS A 246 11.38 8.02 27.28
N ILE A 247 10.43 8.94 27.44
CA ILE A 247 9.28 8.75 28.34
C ILE A 247 8.49 7.49 27.95
N MET A 248 8.21 7.29 26.66
CA MET A 248 7.53 6.09 26.15
C MET A 248 8.28 4.80 26.48
N SER A 249 9.61 4.74 26.29
CA SER A 249 10.41 3.54 26.61
C SER A 249 10.31 3.14 28.08
N ARG A 250 10.18 4.11 28.99
CA ARG A 250 9.99 3.87 30.42
C ARG A 250 8.58 3.38 30.75
N ILE A 251 7.55 4.03 30.20
CA ILE A 251 6.14 3.70 30.45
C ILE A 251 5.83 2.29 29.96
N VAL A 252 6.25 1.97 28.74
CA VAL A 252 5.98 0.68 28.10
C VAL A 252 6.94 -0.40 28.61
N GLY A 253 8.11 -0.02 29.14
CA GLY A 253 9.13 -0.97 29.59
C GLY A 253 9.71 -1.80 28.45
N ARG A 254 9.81 -1.23 27.25
CA ARG A 254 10.36 -1.87 26.03
C ARG A 254 11.60 -1.14 25.56
N GLU A 255 12.53 -1.89 24.98
CA GLU A 255 13.60 -1.28 24.20
C GLU A 255 13.02 -0.76 22.88
N LEU A 256 13.19 0.53 22.62
CA LEU A 256 12.86 1.17 21.36
C LEU A 256 14.17 1.54 20.67
N ILE A 257 14.41 0.99 19.49
CA ILE A 257 15.58 1.27 18.67
C ILE A 257 15.12 2.14 17.51
N VAL A 258 15.53 3.41 17.52
CA VAL A 258 15.19 4.36 16.45
C VAL A 258 16.45 4.70 15.69
N ARG A 259 16.49 4.40 14.40
CA ARG A 259 17.55 4.83 13.50
C ARG A 259 17.10 6.08 12.77
N ASP A 260 17.87 7.14 12.88
CA ASP A 260 17.72 8.33 12.05
C ASP A 260 18.79 8.36 10.95
N ASN A 261 18.91 9.49 10.25
CA ASN A 261 19.90 9.67 9.19
C ASN A 261 21.35 9.87 9.69
N LYS A 262 21.58 9.98 11.00
CA LYS A 262 22.91 10.16 11.60
C LYS A 262 23.37 8.94 12.37
N ARG A 263 22.50 8.29 13.14
CA ARG A 263 22.86 7.19 14.05
C ARG A 263 21.67 6.36 14.55
N PHE A 264 22.00 5.37 15.37
CA PHE A 264 21.04 4.59 16.15
C PHE A 264 20.88 5.15 17.56
N HIS A 265 19.62 5.32 17.96
CA HIS A 265 19.20 5.71 19.30
C HIS A 265 18.55 4.51 19.96
N HIS A 266 19.17 3.99 21.02
CA HIS A 266 18.60 2.92 21.83
C HIS A 266 17.96 3.53 23.06
N PHE A 267 16.63 3.46 23.14
CA PHE A 267 15.86 3.96 24.27
C PHE A 267 15.48 2.81 25.19
N LYS A 268 15.95 2.88 26.45
CA LYS A 268 15.67 1.89 27.49
C LYS A 268 15.51 2.59 28.84
N GLU A 269 14.42 2.28 29.55
CA GLU A 269 14.12 2.84 30.88
C GLU A 269 14.12 4.38 30.95
N GLY A 270 13.82 5.04 29.82
CA GLY A 270 13.83 6.49 29.70
C GLY A 270 15.20 7.13 29.55
N LYS A 271 16.21 6.35 29.16
CA LYS A 271 17.52 6.84 28.74
C LYS A 271 17.72 6.51 27.26
N CYS A 272 18.45 7.36 26.55
CA CYS A 272 18.91 7.08 25.21
C CYS A 272 20.41 6.78 25.22
N SER A 273 20.90 5.88 24.37
CA SER A 273 22.33 5.58 24.14
C SER A 273 23.17 6.79 23.72
N CYS A 274 22.53 7.91 23.45
CA CYS A 274 23.10 9.04 22.77
C CYS A 274 23.52 10.18 23.69
N GLY A 275 23.24 10.04 24.99
CA GLY A 275 23.60 11.02 26.02
C GLY A 275 22.94 12.39 25.84
N ASP A 276 21.80 12.46 25.16
CA ASP A 276 21.10 13.71 24.82
C ASP A 276 21.88 14.62 23.85
N TYR A 277 22.79 14.06 23.05
CA TYR A 277 23.43 14.76 21.93
C TYR A 277 22.74 14.39 20.61
N TRP A 278 21.40 14.52 20.50
CA TRP A 278 20.57 14.16 19.32
C TRP A 278 20.91 14.97 18.07
#